data_AF-A0A938HQ15-F1
#
_entry.id   AF-A0A938HQ15-F1
#
_cell.length_a   1.000
_cell.length_b   1.000
_cell.length_c   1.000
_cell.angle_alpha   90.00
_cell.angle_beta   90.00
_cell.angle_gamma   90.00
#
_symmetry.space_group_name_H-M   'P 1'
#
loop_
_entity.id
_entity.type
_entity.pdbx_description
1 polymer ?
#
loop_
_entity_poly.entity_id
_entity_poly.type
_entity_poly.pdbx_seq_one_letter_code
_entity_poly.pdbx_strand_id
1 'polypeptide(L)' 'MSERGTPTQESRAERVLARARELGALRTGDFTLTSGQKSGYYFDGRLLTMDPEGADLVSGAFLDEIRKARAEAAGGP' A
#
# COMPACT_ATOMS: atom_id res chain seq x y z
N MET A 1 -34.48 -12.71 -16.40
CA MET A 1 -33.48 -13.75 -16.08
C MET A 1 -32.17 -13.02 -15.83
N SER A 2 -31.69 -13.04 -14.59
CA SER A 2 -30.75 -12.07 -14.00
C SER A 2 -29.36 -12.09 -14.65
N GLU A 3 -28.88 -10.91 -15.05
CA GLU A 3 -27.51 -10.62 -15.45
C GLU A 3 -26.60 -10.83 -14.22
N ARG A 4 -25.85 -11.93 -14.21
CA ARG A 4 -24.77 -12.12 -13.23
C ARG A 4 -23.60 -11.25 -13.67
N GLY A 5 -23.47 -10.07 -13.04
CA GLY A 5 -22.26 -9.26 -13.12
C GLY A 5 -21.05 -10.11 -12.73
N THR A 6 -20.03 -10.13 -13.58
CA THR A 6 -18.73 -10.73 -13.29
C THR A 6 -18.13 -10.04 -12.05
N PRO A 7 -17.64 -10.77 -11.04
CA PRO A 7 -16.93 -10.14 -9.93
C PRO A 7 -15.67 -9.45 -10.49
N THR A 8 -15.59 -8.13 -10.32
CA THR A 8 -14.39 -7.37 -10.62
C THR A 8 -13.27 -7.89 -9.72
N GLN A 9 -12.23 -8.49 -10.30
CA GLN A 9 -11.05 -8.94 -9.57
C GLN A 9 -10.41 -7.74 -8.86
N GLU A 10 -10.22 -7.83 -7.54
CA GLU A 10 -9.54 -6.79 -6.76
C GLU A 10 -8.10 -6.61 -7.24
N SER A 11 -7.69 -5.37 -7.47
CA SER A 11 -6.31 -5.05 -7.81
C SER A 11 -5.41 -5.05 -6.57
N ARG A 12 -4.11 -5.32 -6.76
CA ARG A 12 -3.12 -5.28 -5.67
C ARG A 12 -3.10 -3.92 -4.95
N ALA A 13 -3.33 -2.82 -5.67
CA ALA A 13 -3.39 -1.48 -5.09
C ALA A 13 -4.60 -1.29 -4.17
N GLU A 14 -5.77 -1.80 -4.59
CA GLU A 14 -6.98 -1.79 -3.76
C GLU A 14 -6.78 -2.62 -2.48
N ARG A 15 -6.17 -3.81 -2.61
CA ARG A 15 -5.89 -4.66 -1.44
C ARG A 15 -4.90 -4.03 -0.47
N VAL A 16 -3.84 -3.38 -0.97
CA VAL A 16 -2.89 -2.61 -0.14
C VAL A 16 -3.62 -1.51 0.63
N LEU A 17 -4.50 -0.75 -0.04
CA LEU A 17 -5.26 0.32 0.59
C LEU A 17 -6.21 -0.21 1.67
N ALA A 18 -6.92 -1.30 1.37
CA ALA A 18 -7.81 -1.95 2.33
C ALA A 18 -7.03 -2.41 3.56
N ARG A 19 -5.93 -3.13 3.37
CA ARG A 19 -5.09 -3.64 4.46
C ARG A 19 -4.47 -2.52 5.29
N ALA A 20 -4.02 -1.44 4.65
CA ALA A 20 -3.48 -0.28 5.35
C ALA A 20 -4.51 0.40 6.26
N ARG A 21 -5.80 0.42 5.88
CA ARG A 21 -6.88 0.94 6.72
C ARG A 21 -7.21 -0.03 7.86
N GLU A 22 -7.30 -1.32 7.58
CA GLU A 22 -7.54 -2.38 8.59
C GLU A 22 -6.50 -2.33 9.73
N LEU A 23 -5.23 -2.15 9.39
CA LEU A 23 -4.11 -2.09 10.34
C LEU A 23 -3.96 -0.73 11.03
N GLY A 24 -4.74 0.29 10.63
CA GLY A 24 -4.51 1.67 11.06
C GLY A 24 -3.20 2.28 10.57
N ALA A 25 -2.56 1.65 9.57
CA ALA A 25 -1.38 2.17 8.90
C ALA A 25 -1.70 3.44 8.09
N LEU A 26 -2.93 3.59 7.61
CA LEU A 26 -3.43 4.82 6.98
C LEU A 26 -4.53 5.46 7.83
N ARG A 27 -4.33 6.70 8.25
CA ARG A 27 -5.27 7.46 9.08
C ARG A 27 -5.60 8.79 8.42
N THR A 28 -6.87 9.18 8.41
CA THR A 28 -7.34 10.50 7.94
C THR A 28 -7.61 11.42 9.12
N GLY A 29 -7.35 12.72 8.96
CA GLY A 29 -7.49 13.73 10.01
C GLY A 29 -6.52 14.89 9.79
N ASP A 30 -6.41 15.77 10.79
CA ASP A 30 -5.51 16.93 10.71
C ASP A 30 -4.13 16.61 11.29
N PHE A 31 -3.18 16.33 10.41
CA PHE A 31 -1.80 16.03 10.79
C PHE A 31 -0.88 17.20 10.45
N THR A 32 0.13 17.42 11.30
CA THR A 32 1.24 18.33 11.00
C THR A 32 2.47 17.47 10.74
N LEU A 33 3.01 17.56 9.52
CA LEU A 33 4.19 16.79 9.12
C LEU A 33 5.46 17.39 9.74
N THR A 34 6.55 16.63 9.70
CA THR A 34 7.86 17.10 10.16
C THR A 34 8.37 18.31 9.36
N SER A 35 7.86 18.52 8.15
CA SER A 35 8.09 19.73 7.34
C SER A 35 7.34 20.98 7.84
N GLY A 36 6.45 20.84 8.83
CA GLY A 36 5.54 21.89 9.29
C GLY A 36 4.26 22.03 8.46
N GLN A 37 4.14 21.30 7.35
CA GLN A 37 2.95 21.33 6.49
C GLN A 37 1.77 20.56 7.12
N LYS A 38 0.56 20.99 6.78
CA LYS A 38 -0.68 20.27 7.14
C LYS A 38 -0.97 19.19 6.10
N SER A 39 -1.37 18.01 6.58
CA SER A 39 -1.81 16.89 5.75
C SER A 39 -3.14 16.35 6.27
N GLY A 40 -4.05 16.02 5.34
CA GLY A 40 -5.32 15.36 5.65
C GLY A 40 -5.18 13.87 6.00
N TYR A 41 -3.97 13.33 5.92
CA TYR A 41 -3.68 11.94 6.24
C TYR A 41 -2.28 11.74 6.83
N TYR A 42 -2.14 10.65 7.57
CA TYR A 42 -0.88 10.11 8.05
C TYR A 42 -0.78 8.65 7.64
N PHE A 43 0.39 8.26 7.11
CA PHE A 43 0.67 6.90 6.71
C PHE A 43 1.91 6.37 7.44
N ASP A 44 1.73 5.35 8.27
CA ASP A 44 2.80 4.60 8.93
C ASP A 44 3.06 3.30 8.17
N GLY A 45 4.01 3.35 7.24
CA GLY A 45 4.38 2.18 6.43
C GLY A 45 4.88 1.00 7.25
N ARG A 46 5.41 1.22 8.46
CA ARG A 46 5.95 0.13 9.31
C ARG A 46 4.85 -0.84 9.70
N LEU A 47 3.68 -0.31 10.08
CA LEU A 47 2.53 -1.15 10.46
C LEU A 47 2.09 -2.04 9.29
N LEU A 48 2.09 -1.50 8.08
CA LEU A 48 1.74 -2.27 6.89
C LEU A 48 2.81 -3.31 6.53
N THR A 49 4.09 -2.96 6.56
CA THR A 49 5.17 -3.88 6.17
C THR A 49 5.52 -4.92 7.24
N MET A 50 5.10 -4.71 8.50
CA MET A 50 5.25 -5.70 9.58
C MET A 50 4.08 -6.70 9.63
N ASP A 51 3.00 -6.46 8.90
CA ASP A 51 1.92 -7.41 8.70
C ASP A 51 2.31 -8.43 7.60
N PRO A 52 2.10 -9.74 7.79
CA PRO A 52 2.49 -10.75 6.80
C PRO A 52 1.88 -10.53 5.41
N GLU A 53 0.59 -10.17 5.36
CA GLU A 53 -0.11 -9.90 4.10
C GLU A 53 0.36 -8.57 3.49
N GLY A 54 0.48 -7.53 4.31
CA GLY A 54 0.99 -6.23 3.87
C GLY A 54 2.41 -6.32 3.29
N ALA A 55 3.29 -7.10 3.89
CA ALA A 55 4.64 -7.36 3.39
C ALA A 55 4.63 -8.01 2.00
N ASP A 56 3.79 -9.05 1.80
CA ASP A 56 3.64 -9.72 0.51
C ASP A 56 3.14 -8.74 -0.58
N LEU A 57 2.07 -8.01 -0.29
CA LEU A 57 1.47 -7.06 -1.22
C LEU A 57 2.43 -5.92 -1.62
N VAL A 58 3.14 -5.37 -0.63
CA VAL A 58 4.10 -4.28 -0.84
C VAL A 58 5.33 -4.79 -1.59
N SER A 59 5.89 -5.95 -1.21
CA SER A 59 7.03 -6.53 -1.91
C SER A 59 6.72 -6.85 -3.38
N GLY A 60 5.51 -7.36 -3.67
CA GLY A 60 5.01 -7.53 -5.03
C GLY A 60 5.00 -6.21 -5.81
N ALA A 61 4.65 -5.10 -5.16
CA ALA A 61 4.71 -3.75 -5.75
C ALA A 61 6.10 -3.37 -6.19
N PHE A 62 7.05 -3.47 -5.26
CA PHE A 62 8.42 -3.10 -5.51
C PHE A 62 9.07 -4.03 -6.54
N LEU A 63 8.78 -5.33 -6.49
CA LEU A 63 9.35 -6.30 -7.41
C LEU A 63 8.93 -6.04 -8.86
N ASP A 64 7.68 -5.64 -9.09
CA ASP A 64 7.21 -5.23 -10.42
C ASP A 64 8.00 -4.03 -10.95
N GLU A 65 8.25 -3.02 -10.12
CA GLU A 65 9.01 -1.83 -10.50
C GLU A 65 10.50 -2.11 -10.69
N ILE A 66 11.11 -2.94 -9.83
CA ILE A 66 12.51 -3.39 -9.94
C ILE A 66 12.72 -4.12 -11.28
N ARG A 67 11.80 -5.01 -11.65
CA ARG A 67 11.83 -5.73 -12.92
C ARG A 67 11.70 -4.78 -14.12
N LYS A 68 10.78 -3.82 -14.06
CA LYS A 68 10.61 -2.79 -15.11
C LYS A 68 11.87 -1.95 -15.27
N ALA A 69 12.51 -1.58 -14.17
CA ALA A 69 13.76 -0.83 -14.16
C ALA A 69 14.98 -1.64 -14.63
N ARG A 70 14.85 -2.98 -14.77
CA ARG A 70 15.96 -3.90 -15.05
C ARG A 70 17.13 -3.73 -14.09
N ALA A 71 16.82 -3.46 -12.82
CA ALA A 71 17.85 -3.28 -11.81
C ALA A 71 18.55 -4.61 -11.52
N GLU A 72 19.88 -4.57 -11.40
CA GLU A 72 20.72 -5.74 -11.08
C GLU A 72 20.74 -6.03 -9.57
N ALA A 73 20.54 -5.00 -8.74
CA ALA A 73 20.50 -5.12 -7.29
C ALA A 73 19.52 -4.09 -6.68
N ALA A 74 19.05 -4.38 -5.47
CA ALA A 74 18.28 -3.47 -4.63
C ALA A 74 18.97 -3.35 -3.26
N GLY A 75 19.09 -2.12 -2.75
CA GLY A 75 19.71 -1.84 -1.45
C GLY A 75 18.71 -1.20 -0.49
N GLY A 76 18.76 -1.63 0.77
CA GLY A 76 18.07 -0.97 1.88
C GLY A 76 19.01 -0.01 2.63
N PRO A 77 18.47 1.03 3.29
CA PRO A 77 19.23 1.91 4.18
C PRO A 77 19.72 1.20 5.45
#